data_AF-A0A392RVW9-F1
#
_entry.id   AF-A0A392RVW9-F1
#
_cell.length_a   1.000
_cell.length_b   1.000
_cell.length_c   1.000
_cell.angle_alpha   90.00
_cell.angle_beta   90.00
_cell.angle_gamma   90.00
#
_symmetry.space_group_name_H-M   'P 1'
#
loop_
_entity.id
_entity.type
_entity.pdbx_description
1 polymer ?
#
loop_
_entity_poly.entity_id
_entity_poly.type
_entity_poly.pdbx_seq_one_letter_code
_entity_poly.pdbx_strand_id
1 'polypeptide(L)'
;MRWDNNLQPYKRGAWVHLYGNPLQAWNVDFFKLCVFDCGRFLRADSCSADKDRLDFARVLIATSDLEIVKTVETVLVDGSMVEVKIVEEWGY
;
A
#
# COMPACT_ATOMS: atom_id res chain seq x y z
N MET A 1 -31.60 -21.48 8.50
CA MET A 1 -30.27 -20.91 8.22
C MET A 1 -30.21 -19.55 8.88
N ARG A 2 -29.39 -19.37 9.92
CA ARG A 2 -29.16 -18.07 10.57
C ARG A 2 -27.83 -17.54 10.01
N TRP A 3 -27.88 -16.42 9.30
CA TRP A 3 -26.66 -15.70 8.90
C TRP A 3 -26.03 -15.15 10.19
N ASP A 4 -24.81 -15.55 10.48
CA ASP A 4 -24.06 -15.04 11.62
C ASP A 4 -23.55 -13.63 11.27
N ASN A 5 -23.98 -12.64 12.04
CA ASN A 5 -23.67 -11.22 11.81
C ASN A 5 -22.21 -10.85 12.15
N ASN A 6 -21.40 -11.82 12.61
CA ASN A 6 -19.98 -11.65 12.91
C ASN A 6 -19.04 -11.94 11.73
N LEU A 7 -19.57 -12.16 10.53
CA LEU A 7 -18.75 -12.27 9.32
C LEU A 7 -18.17 -10.89 8.96
N GLN A 8 -16.96 -10.61 9.46
CA GLN A 8 -16.14 -9.54 8.92
C GLN A 8 -16.08 -9.72 7.39
N PRO A 9 -16.35 -8.67 6.58
CA PRO A 9 -16.25 -8.78 5.15
C PRO A 9 -14.84 -9.27 4.78
N TYR A 10 -14.79 -10.28 3.91
CA TYR A 10 -13.54 -10.89 3.46
C TYR A 10 -12.56 -9.81 2.98
N LYS A 11 -11.34 -9.81 3.49
CA LYS A 11 -10.25 -8.94 3.04
C LYS A 11 -9.15 -9.81 2.45
N ARG A 12 -8.79 -9.55 1.20
CA ARG A 12 -7.68 -10.23 0.54
C ARG A 12 -6.36 -9.53 0.84
N GLY A 13 -5.27 -10.30 0.83
CA GLY A 13 -3.92 -9.74 0.78
C GLY A 13 -3.58 -9.32 -0.64
N ALA A 14 -3.04 -8.12 -0.82
CA ALA A 14 -2.57 -7.62 -2.10
C ALA A 14 -1.16 -7.04 -1.93
N TRP A 15 -0.20 -7.51 -2.73
CA TRP A 15 1.09 -6.86 -2.83
C TRP A 15 0.97 -5.69 -3.80
N VAL A 16 1.40 -4.51 -3.37
CA VAL A 16 1.38 -3.29 -4.17
C VAL A 16 2.76 -2.65 -4.20
N HIS A 17 3.08 -2.05 -5.34
CA HIS A 17 4.22 -1.19 -5.54
C HIS A 17 3.80 0.27 -5.39
N LEU A 18 4.55 1.00 -4.56
CA LEU A 18 4.48 2.44 -4.43
C LEU A 18 5.61 3.03 -5.28
N TYR A 19 5.29 3.76 -6.34
CA TYR A 19 6.24 4.45 -7.19
C TYR A 19 6.23 5.95 -6.90
N GLY A 20 7.38 6.61 -7.05
CA GLY A 20 7.50 8.06 -6.83
C GLY A 20 7.71 8.46 -5.38
N ASN A 21 8.06 7.52 -4.49
CA ASN A 21 8.33 7.85 -3.09
C ASN A 21 9.52 8.80 -2.97
N PRO A 22 9.41 9.88 -2.20
CA PRO A 22 10.54 10.74 -1.88
C PRO A 22 11.52 10.01 -0.96
N LEU A 23 12.82 10.07 -1.28
CA LEU A 23 13.87 9.41 -0.48
C LEU A 23 13.90 9.90 0.97
N GLN A 24 13.63 11.19 1.19
CA GLN A 24 13.57 11.79 2.52
C GLN A 24 12.42 11.22 3.38
N ALA A 25 11.33 10.77 2.77
CA ALA A 25 10.20 10.17 3.45
C ALA A 25 10.18 8.63 3.33
N TRP A 26 11.27 7.99 2.90
CA TRP A 26 11.33 6.55 2.74
C TRP A 26 11.35 5.84 4.09
N ASN A 27 10.16 5.59 4.65
CA ASN A 27 9.95 4.88 5.90
C ASN A 27 8.56 4.23 5.94
N VAL A 28 8.36 3.32 6.88
CA VAL A 28 7.12 2.55 7.01
C VAL A 28 5.89 3.42 7.30
N ASP A 29 6.04 4.51 8.03
CA ASP A 29 4.90 5.39 8.35
C ASP A 29 4.43 6.15 7.11
N PHE A 30 5.35 6.59 6.25
CA PHE A 30 5.01 7.13 4.94
C PHE A 30 4.29 6.09 4.07
N PHE A 31 4.77 4.84 4.04
CA PHE A 31 4.10 3.79 3.26
C PHE A 31 2.67 3.51 3.74
N LYS A 32 2.43 3.52 5.06
CA LYS A 32 1.09 3.39 5.64
C LYS A 32 0.17 4.53 5.18
N LEU A 33 0.69 5.76 5.12
CA LEU A 33 -0.07 6.92 4.65
C LEU A 33 -0.46 6.75 3.17
N CYS A 34 0.49 6.35 2.32
CA CYS A 34 0.22 6.15 0.88
C CYS A 34 -0.91 5.14 0.64
N VAL A 35 -0.93 4.02 1.37
CA VAL A 35 -1.93 2.96 1.14
C VAL A 35 -3.21 3.10 1.95
N PHE A 36 -3.38 4.20 2.69
CA PHE A 36 -4.48 4.36 3.66
C PHE A 36 -5.86 4.12 3.04
N ASP A 37 -6.09 4.68 1.85
CA ASP A 37 -7.36 4.53 1.12
C ASP A 37 -7.46 3.21 0.34
N CYS A 38 -6.33 2.55 0.06
CA CYS A 38 -6.30 1.25 -0.63
C CYS A 38 -6.59 0.07 0.31
N GLY A 39 -6.23 0.19 1.59
CA GLY A 39 -6.43 -0.88 2.57
C GLY A 39 -5.50 -0.79 3.78
N ARG A 40 -5.61 -1.77 4.67
CA ARG A 40 -4.81 -1.82 5.89
C ARG A 40 -3.42 -2.34 5.59
N PHE A 41 -2.39 -1.51 5.81
CA PHE A 41 -1.00 -1.93 5.76
C PHE A 41 -0.74 -3.15 6.65
N LEU A 42 -0.06 -4.17 6.12
CA LEU A 42 0.37 -5.36 6.84
C LEU A 42 1.88 -5.38 7.04
N ARG A 43 2.66 -5.21 5.96
CA ARG A 43 4.14 -5.19 6.02
C ARG A 43 4.75 -4.61 4.74
N ALA A 44 6.01 -4.19 4.84
CA ALA A 44 6.88 -3.98 3.68
C ALA A 44 7.74 -5.24 3.43
N ASP A 45 8.25 -5.43 2.22
CA ASP A 45 9.33 -6.39 1.98
C ASP A 45 10.66 -5.90 2.59
N SER A 46 11.64 -6.80 2.72
CA SER A 46 12.95 -6.45 3.29
C SER A 46 13.66 -5.41 2.43
N CYS A 47 13.64 -5.55 1.10
CA CYS A 47 14.31 -4.60 0.20
C CYS A 47 13.82 -3.16 0.38
N SER A 48 12.52 -2.96 0.64
CA SER A 48 11.94 -1.64 0.88
C SER A 48 12.16 -1.16 2.31
N ALA A 49 12.12 -2.07 3.30
CA ALA A 49 12.34 -1.73 4.71
C ALA A 49 13.80 -1.35 4.99
N ASP A 50 14.73 -2.11 4.43
CA ASP A 50 16.18 -1.96 4.60
C ASP A 50 16.79 -0.95 3.62
N LYS A 51 15.99 -0.42 2.70
CA LYS A 51 16.38 0.57 1.68
C LYS A 51 17.39 0.05 0.66
N ASP A 52 17.46 -1.27 0.45
CA ASP A 52 18.29 -1.89 -0.57
C ASP A 52 17.82 -1.55 -1.99
N ARG A 53 16.51 -1.31 -2.14
CA ARG A 53 15.87 -0.94 -3.40
C ARG A 53 15.05 0.34 -3.20
N LEU A 54 15.28 1.33 -4.08
CA LEU A 54 14.70 2.67 -3.97
C LEU A 54 13.93 3.14 -5.23
N ASP A 55 13.71 2.26 -6.20
CA ASP A 55 12.86 2.54 -7.38
C ASP A 55 11.37 2.46 -7.04
N PHE A 56 10.98 1.56 -6.14
CA PHE A 56 9.65 1.47 -5.55
C PHE A 56 9.68 0.78 -4.18
N ALA A 57 8.72 1.14 -3.32
CA ALA A 57 8.46 0.40 -2.10
C ALA A 57 7.42 -0.68 -2.40
N ARG A 58 7.64 -1.88 -1.89
CA ARG A 58 6.73 -3.03 -2.03
C ARG A 58 6.09 -3.34 -0.69
N VAL A 59 4.78 -3.24 -0.63
CA VAL A 59 4.02 -3.38 0.61
C VAL A 59 2.83 -4.32 0.42
N LEU A 60 2.52 -5.08 1.47
CA LEU A 60 1.38 -5.96 1.54
C LEU A 60 0.26 -5.24 2.28
N ILE A 61 -0.92 -5.18 1.67
CA ILE A 61 -2.12 -4.58 2.25
C ILE A 61 -3.23 -5.62 2.40
N ALA A 62 -4.11 -5.42 3.39
CA ALA A 62 -5.39 -6.10 3.48
C ALA A 62 -6.48 -5.17 2.93
N THR A 63 -7.04 -5.51 1.77
CA THR A 63 -8.07 -4.72 1.09
C THR A 63 -9.36 -5.51 0.92
N SER A 64 -10.50 -4.81 0.95
CA SER A 64 -11.80 -5.34 0.56
C SER A 64 -12.07 -5.20 -0.95
N ASP A 65 -11.25 -4.43 -1.66
CA ASP A 65 -11.40 -4.28 -3.11
C ASP A 65 -11.12 -5.60 -3.80
N LEU A 66 -12.06 -6.03 -4.62
CA LEU A 66 -11.92 -7.24 -5.44
C LEU A 66 -11.27 -6.93 -6.79
N GLU A 67 -11.31 -5.67 -7.21
CA GLU A 67 -10.57 -5.18 -8.37
C GLU A 67 -9.09 -4.98 -8.04
N ILE A 68 -8.29 -4.84 -9.09
CA ILE A 68 -6.85 -4.68 -9.00
C ILE A 68 -6.53 -3.25 -8.62
N VAL A 69 -5.77 -3.07 -7.55
CA VAL A 69 -5.43 -1.74 -7.05
C VAL A 69 -4.52 -1.04 -8.06
N LYS A 70 -5.03 0.06 -8.62
CA LYS A 70 -4.28 0.92 -9.53
C LYS A 70 -4.74 2.37 -9.36
N THR A 71 -4.14 3.06 -8.40
CA THR A 71 -4.49 4.43 -8.04
C THR A 71 -3.25 5.33 -8.00
N VAL A 72 -3.46 6.63 -7.88
CA VAL A 72 -2.44 7.64 -7.61
C VAL A 72 -2.90 8.42 -6.39
N GLU A 73 -2.07 8.46 -5.37
CA GLU A 73 -2.34 9.20 -4.14
C GLU A 73 -1.41 10.40 -4.03
N THR A 74 -1.95 11.54 -3.60
CA THR A 74 -1.16 12.76 -3.42
C THR A 74 -0.94 13.01 -1.94
N VAL A 75 0.32 12.90 -1.51
CA VAL A 75 0.72 12.98 -0.09
C VAL A 75 1.55 14.23 0.15
N LEU A 76 1.25 14.95 1.23
CA LEU A 76 2.04 16.10 1.67
C LEU A 76 3.30 15.64 2.41
N VAL A 77 4.48 16.01 1.89
CA VAL A 77 5.79 15.72 2.47
C VAL A 77 6.55 17.02 2.63
N ASP A 78 6.86 17.41 3.86
CA ASP A 78 7.63 18.61 4.19
C ASP A 78 7.14 19.89 3.47
N GLY A 79 5.82 20.06 3.37
CA GLY A 79 5.19 21.20 2.71
C GLY A 79 5.07 21.09 1.18
N SER A 80 5.54 19.99 0.58
CA SER A 80 5.43 19.72 -0.86
C SER A 80 4.45 18.58 -1.13
N MET A 81 3.57 18.74 -2.12
CA MET A 81 2.67 17.67 -2.56
C MET A 81 3.45 16.71 -3.47
N VAL A 82 3.38 15.41 -3.18
CA VAL A 82 4.05 14.36 -3.94
C VAL A 82 3.02 13.33 -4.41
N GLU A 83 3.04 13.00 -5.69
CA GLU A 83 2.20 11.96 -6.27
C GLU A 83 2.89 10.60 -6.14
N VAL A 84 2.21 9.66 -5.48
CA VAL A 84 2.65 8.28 -5.32
C VAL A 84 1.71 7.38 -6.10
N LYS A 85 2.25 6.67 -7.08
CA LYS A 85 1.47 5.73 -7.89
C LYS A 85 1.48 4.35 -7.22
N ILE A 86 0.29 3.82 -6.97
CA ILE A 86 0.07 2.55 -6.28
C ILE A 86 -0.43 1.54 -7.30
N VAL A 87 0.33 0.46 -7.49
CA VAL A 87 0.00 -0.58 -8.47
C VAL A 87 0.13 -1.95 -7.83
N GLU A 88 -0.95 -2.71 -7.83
CA GLU A 88 -0.95 -4.10 -7.43
C GLU A 88 -0.08 -4.95 -8.36
N GLU A 89 0.66 -5.88 -7.76
CA GLU A 89 1.39 -6.89 -8.51
C GLU A 89 0.43 -7.81 -9.24
N TRP A 90 0.67 -8.01 -10.53
CA TRP A 90 -0.03 -9.03 -11.29
C TRP A 90 0.74 -10.34 -11.20
N GLY A 91 0.04 -11.40 -10.79
CA GLY A 91 0.48 -12.78 -10.99
C GLY A 91 0.89 -13.52 -9.72
N TYR A 92 0.19 -14.63 -9.48
CA TYR A 92 0.84 -15.93 -9.39
C TYR A 92 0.18 -16.87 -10.41
#